data_AF-A0A8H9GUF4-F1
#
_entry.id   AF-A0A8H9GUF4-F1
#
_cell.length_a   1.000
_cell.length_b   1.000
_cell.length_c   1.000
_cell.angle_alpha   90.00
_cell.angle_beta   90.00
_cell.angle_gamma   90.00
#
_symmetry.space_group_name_H-M   'P 1'
#
loop_
_entity.id
_entity.type
_entity.pdbx_description
1 polymer ?
#
loop_
_entity_poly.entity_id
_entity_poly.type
_entity_poly.pdbx_seq_one_letter_code
_entity_poly.pdbx_strand_id
1 'polypeptide(L)'
;MRRYRSILPAVLVTGGYTAALMVAVVLALTGRDVGFLWRLSLFVEADEDAVATWPTVLILVFAGGLWAWALWQSLRGLPYGKTLPADPETRPLRRALYAAVAFWAFYAVMPTWPWWAVLLDVLVTSVVVILFHPVLRRNVRHAGLALGAGLLAQGSVAATEVFDVLDWRAAERAAALGGFAAVGTLVWSVLVLVAQWRDGRWGRATVWYGVASLVAPDALLLGRIPLSGTGDLYNVYDEATSAASALFVIWLARSAHELGGAPSGLAPYVPPADRRATLMVVARLTACLVLLLPPLANKHPAWISPHVSIERLPPVVGDVVGAVSPAFWHASELFVGVGGLSVLVLVALHRRAVFWAAMSGLFLTALGGLAAVTLVDRRGPDLPGGWVLSRPDDVDLYGVIATFSRPTVSPLWFTAACLVSAALLWSQRHRRLATPCNRM
;
A
#
# COMPACT_ATOMS: atom_id res chain seq x y z
N MET A 1 30.71 -26.77 3.09
CA MET A 1 29.58 -25.84 3.34
C MET A 1 30.02 -24.46 3.88
N ARG A 2 31.10 -23.84 3.40
CA ARG A 2 31.51 -22.48 3.82
C ARG A 2 31.15 -21.43 2.75
N ARG A 3 29.86 -21.29 2.43
CA ARG A 3 29.39 -20.32 1.42
C ARG A 3 29.07 -18.93 1.96
N TYR A 4 29.03 -18.71 3.28
CA TYR A 4 28.71 -17.40 3.87
C TYR A 4 29.54 -17.13 5.14
N ARG A 5 29.89 -15.87 5.39
CA ARG A 5 30.74 -15.45 6.53
C ARG A 5 30.00 -15.49 7.88
N SER A 6 28.68 -15.27 7.91
CA SER A 6 27.86 -15.22 9.12
C SER A 6 26.83 -16.35 9.19
N ILE A 7 27.14 -17.51 8.60
CA ILE A 7 26.20 -18.65 8.59
C ILE A 7 25.87 -19.13 10.01
N LEU A 8 26.84 -19.14 10.92
CA LEU A 8 26.65 -19.69 12.27
C LEU A 8 25.59 -18.92 13.08
N PRO A 9 25.68 -17.57 13.27
CA PRO A 9 24.64 -16.84 13.98
C PRO A 9 23.29 -16.90 13.26
N ALA A 10 23.28 -16.93 11.93
CA ALA A 10 22.03 -17.08 11.16
C ALA A 10 21.35 -18.43 11.43
N VAL A 11 22.11 -19.53 11.41
CA VAL A 11 21.60 -20.87 11.70
C VAL A 11 21.12 -20.96 13.14
N LEU A 12 21.87 -20.40 14.11
CA LEU A 12 21.50 -20.46 15.52
C LEU A 12 20.22 -19.68 15.81
N VAL A 13 20.11 -18.43 15.32
CA VAL A 13 18.94 -17.59 15.58
C VAL A 13 17.71 -18.10 14.82
N THR A 14 17.83 -18.38 13.52
CA THR A 14 16.71 -18.93 12.73
C THR A 14 16.32 -20.32 13.23
N GLY A 15 17.29 -21.17 13.55
CA GLY A 15 17.04 -22.51 14.09
C GLY A 15 16.35 -22.47 15.43
N GLY A 16 16.80 -21.60 16.35
CA GLY A 16 16.15 -21.38 17.64
C GLY A 16 14.73 -20.85 17.50
N TYR A 17 14.50 -19.86 16.63
CA TYR A 17 13.16 -19.34 16.34
C TYR A 17 12.24 -20.42 15.73
N THR A 18 12.75 -21.19 14.76
CA THR A 18 11.98 -22.28 14.13
C THR A 18 11.65 -23.38 15.14
N ALA A 19 12.58 -23.73 16.03
CA ALA A 19 12.32 -24.70 17.10
C ALA A 19 11.25 -24.19 18.07
N ALA A 20 11.33 -22.92 18.49
CA ALA A 20 10.31 -22.30 19.32
C ALA A 20 8.93 -22.27 18.64
N LEU A 21 8.89 -21.98 17.34
CA LEU A 21 7.67 -22.06 16.53
C LEU A 21 7.09 -23.48 16.52
N MET A 22 7.91 -24.52 16.30
CA MET A 22 7.43 -25.90 16.31
C MET A 22 6.93 -26.34 17.70
N VAL A 23 7.59 -25.90 18.78
CA VAL A 23 7.09 -26.14 20.15
C VAL A 23 5.74 -25.45 20.35
N ALA A 24 5.59 -24.21 19.90
CA ALA A 24 4.33 -23.47 19.99
C ALA A 24 3.20 -24.15 19.22
N VAL A 25 3.48 -24.73 18.04
CA VAL A 25 2.51 -25.53 17.27
C VAL A 25 2.07 -26.75 18.06
N VAL A 26 3.00 -27.51 18.65
CA VAL A 26 2.65 -28.68 19.46
C VAL A 26 1.78 -28.28 20.64
N LEU A 27 2.15 -27.21 21.36
CA LEU A 27 1.37 -26.69 22.49
C LEU A 27 -0.04 -26.27 22.08
N ALA A 28 -0.18 -25.57 20.94
CA ALA A 28 -1.48 -25.17 20.42
C ALA A 28 -2.37 -26.38 20.07
N LEU A 29 -1.79 -27.42 19.46
CA LEU A 29 -2.52 -28.63 19.10
C LEU A 29 -2.89 -29.50 20.30
N THR A 30 -2.05 -29.57 21.35
CA THR A 30 -2.32 -30.40 22.54
C THR A 30 -3.11 -29.68 23.62
N GLY A 31 -2.83 -28.40 23.86
CA GLY A 31 -3.38 -27.61 24.96
C GLY A 31 -4.59 -26.76 24.56
N ARG A 32 -4.88 -26.65 23.26
CA ARG A 32 -5.89 -25.73 22.68
C ARG A 32 -5.64 -24.25 22.96
N ASP A 33 -4.43 -23.88 23.38
CA ASP A 33 -4.01 -22.50 23.62
C ASP A 33 -3.12 -22.01 22.47
N VAL A 34 -3.60 -21.05 21.68
CA VAL A 34 -2.85 -20.45 20.57
C VAL A 34 -1.95 -19.30 21.01
N GLY A 35 -2.05 -18.82 22.24
CA GLY A 35 -1.43 -17.56 22.67
C GLY A 35 0.07 -17.50 22.41
N PHE A 36 0.79 -18.59 22.71
CA PHE A 36 2.23 -18.65 22.47
C PHE A 36 2.59 -18.68 20.97
N LEU A 37 1.82 -19.42 20.16
CA LEU A 37 2.02 -19.49 18.70
C LEU A 37 1.70 -18.14 18.06
N TRP A 38 0.58 -17.53 18.46
CA TRP A 38 0.13 -16.21 18.03
C TRP A 38 1.21 -15.17 18.24
N ARG A 39 1.67 -15.03 19.48
CA ARG A 39 2.72 -14.08 19.86
C ARG A 39 4.02 -14.28 19.10
N LEU A 40 4.41 -15.52 18.83
CA LEU A 40 5.64 -15.80 18.11
C LEU A 40 5.53 -15.52 16.60
N SER A 41 4.33 -15.63 16.03
CA SER A 41 4.07 -15.42 14.60
C SER A 41 3.65 -14.00 14.20
N LEU A 42 2.92 -13.31 15.09
CA LEU A 42 2.28 -12.02 14.83
C LEU A 42 2.85 -10.88 15.69
N PHE A 43 3.56 -11.23 16.78
CA PHE A 43 4.17 -10.27 17.71
C PHE A 43 3.16 -9.37 18.44
N VAL A 44 1.93 -9.86 18.56
CA VAL A 44 0.83 -9.26 19.33
C VAL A 44 0.33 -10.33 20.30
N GLU A 45 -0.30 -9.91 21.40
CA GLU A 45 -0.98 -10.83 22.31
C GLU A 45 -2.22 -11.40 21.63
N ALA A 46 -2.49 -12.70 21.84
CA ALA A 46 -3.70 -13.30 21.30
C ALA A 46 -4.92 -12.71 21.99
N ASP A 47 -6.00 -12.56 21.23
CA ASP A 47 -7.31 -12.25 21.79
C ASP A 47 -7.73 -13.35 22.79
N GLU A 48 -8.42 -12.96 23.86
CA GLU A 48 -8.86 -13.88 24.92
C GLU A 48 -9.78 -14.99 24.38
N ASP A 49 -10.48 -14.68 23.29
CA ASP A 49 -11.41 -15.57 22.60
C ASP A 49 -10.77 -16.41 21.47
N ALA A 50 -9.45 -16.32 21.27
CA ALA A 50 -8.79 -17.00 20.15
C ALA A 50 -8.74 -18.53 20.33
N VAL A 51 -9.52 -19.26 19.52
CA VAL A 51 -9.57 -20.73 19.57
C VAL A 51 -8.51 -21.39 18.68
N ALA A 52 -7.83 -22.41 19.22
CA ALA A 52 -6.91 -23.28 18.48
C ALA A 52 -7.62 -24.23 17.50
N THR A 53 -8.05 -23.68 16.37
CA THR A 53 -8.54 -24.47 15.24
C THR A 53 -7.39 -24.83 14.29
N TRP A 54 -7.49 -25.94 13.57
CA TRP A 54 -6.46 -26.34 12.61
C TRP A 54 -6.16 -25.26 11.53
N PRO A 55 -7.15 -24.48 11.01
CA PRO A 55 -6.86 -23.40 10.08
C PRO A 55 -6.09 -22.25 10.73
N THR A 56 -6.48 -21.87 11.96
CA THR A 56 -5.78 -20.84 12.74
C THR A 56 -4.31 -21.21 12.94
N VAL A 57 -4.05 -22.43 13.42
CA VAL A 57 -2.68 -22.93 13.61
C VAL A 57 -1.90 -22.89 12.30
N LEU A 58 -2.51 -23.31 11.18
CA LEU A 58 -1.87 -23.29 9.87
C LEU A 58 -1.48 -21.87 9.41
N ILE A 59 -2.39 -20.89 9.56
CA ILE A 59 -2.13 -19.49 9.22
C ILE A 59 -0.96 -18.93 10.05
N LEU A 60 -0.98 -19.16 11.37
CA LEU A 60 0.07 -18.69 12.27
C LEU A 60 1.42 -19.36 11.98
N VAL A 61 1.43 -20.65 11.59
CA VAL A 61 2.64 -21.34 11.14
C VAL A 61 3.21 -20.71 9.88
N PHE A 62 2.38 -20.34 8.91
CA PHE A 62 2.85 -19.65 7.70
C PHE A 62 3.40 -18.26 8.02
N ALA A 63 2.71 -17.50 8.87
CA ALA A 63 3.16 -16.19 9.34
C ALA A 63 4.53 -16.28 10.06
N GLY A 64 4.65 -17.20 11.03
CA GLY A 64 5.91 -17.46 11.73
C GLY A 64 7.00 -17.98 10.80
N GLY A 65 6.67 -18.87 9.87
CA GLY A 65 7.61 -19.37 8.86
C GLY A 65 8.16 -18.25 7.97
N LEU A 66 7.35 -17.26 7.62
CA LEU A 66 7.77 -16.09 6.86
C LEU A 66 8.74 -15.22 7.66
N TRP A 67 8.52 -15.06 8.97
CA TRP A 67 9.47 -14.39 9.87
C TRP A 67 10.77 -15.16 10.08
N ALA A 68 10.71 -16.49 10.23
CA ALA A 68 11.90 -17.34 10.27
C ALA A 68 12.74 -17.15 9.00
N TRP A 69 12.07 -17.07 7.85
CA TRP A 69 12.71 -16.77 6.57
C TRP A 69 13.31 -15.37 6.54
N ALA A 70 12.63 -14.36 7.06
CA ALA A 70 13.16 -13.00 7.16
C ALA A 70 14.41 -12.90 8.03
N LEU A 71 14.43 -13.58 9.18
CA LEU A 71 15.60 -13.69 10.05
C LEU A 71 16.77 -14.35 9.31
N TRP A 72 16.50 -15.45 8.60
CA TRP A 72 17.51 -16.14 7.81
C TRP A 72 18.11 -15.23 6.72
N GLN A 73 17.27 -14.54 5.95
CA GLN A 73 17.71 -13.62 4.89
C GLN A 73 18.51 -12.44 5.44
N SER A 74 18.17 -11.99 6.65
CA SER A 74 18.83 -10.88 7.33
C SER A 74 20.20 -11.26 7.89
N LEU A 75 20.33 -12.44 8.50
CA LEU A 75 21.53 -12.85 9.23
C LEU A 75 22.55 -13.63 8.38
N ARG A 76 22.13 -14.30 7.30
CA ARG A 76 23.02 -15.15 6.48
C ARG A 76 24.24 -14.41 5.92
N GLY A 77 24.18 -13.08 5.82
CA GLY A 77 25.27 -12.25 5.35
C GLY A 77 25.59 -12.40 3.86
N LEU A 78 26.73 -11.83 3.47
CA LEU A 78 27.20 -11.87 2.08
C LEU A 78 27.74 -13.25 1.69
N PRO A 79 27.54 -13.71 0.44
CA PRO A 79 28.21 -14.89 -0.08
C PRO A 79 29.74 -14.76 0.02
N TYR A 80 30.39 -15.84 0.44
CA TYR A 80 31.84 -15.94 0.59
C TYR A 80 32.53 -15.66 -0.75
N GLY A 81 33.56 -14.82 -0.74
CA GLY A 81 34.33 -14.44 -1.94
C GLY A 81 33.86 -13.14 -2.63
N LYS A 82 32.68 -12.60 -2.32
CA LYS A 82 32.34 -11.23 -2.73
C LYS A 82 32.99 -10.25 -1.75
N THR A 83 34.08 -9.60 -2.16
CA THR A 83 34.59 -8.42 -1.46
C THR A 83 33.69 -7.24 -1.75
N LEU A 84 33.13 -6.63 -0.71
CA LEU A 84 32.44 -5.35 -0.84
C LEU A 84 33.49 -4.31 -1.25
N PRO A 85 33.38 -3.69 -2.44
CA PRO A 85 34.11 -2.47 -2.73
C PRO A 85 33.81 -1.49 -1.61
N ALA A 86 34.87 -0.93 -1.05
CA ALA A 86 34.79 0.08 0.00
C ALA A 86 34.39 1.42 -0.61
N ASP A 87 33.22 1.50 -1.26
CA ASP A 87 32.69 2.76 -1.72
C ASP A 87 32.24 3.57 -0.48
N PRO A 88 32.95 4.66 -0.12
CA PRO A 88 32.66 5.43 1.08
C PRO A 88 31.26 6.05 1.03
N GLU A 89 30.71 6.29 -0.16
CA GLU A 89 29.41 6.94 -0.33
C GLU A 89 28.22 6.05 0.02
N THR A 90 28.32 4.73 -0.20
CA THR A 90 27.22 3.78 0.04
C THR A 90 27.26 3.15 1.42
N ARG A 91 28.38 3.28 2.13
CA ARG A 91 28.56 2.79 3.51
C ARG A 91 27.51 3.32 4.51
N PRO A 92 27.15 4.62 4.54
CA PRO A 92 26.12 5.10 5.46
C PRO A 92 24.74 4.51 5.15
N LEU A 93 24.34 4.45 3.87
CA LEU A 93 23.06 3.86 3.48
C LEU A 93 22.98 2.38 3.88
N ARG A 94 24.06 1.62 3.67
CA ARG A 94 24.11 0.21 4.10
C ARG A 94 23.90 0.06 5.60
N ARG A 95 24.53 0.91 6.41
CA ARG A 95 24.35 0.90 7.87
C ARG A 95 22.93 1.26 8.27
N ALA A 96 22.33 2.27 7.62
CA ALA A 96 20.95 2.66 7.89
C ALA A 96 19.96 1.53 7.54
N LEU A 97 20.16 0.83 6.42
CA LEU A 97 19.33 -0.33 6.07
C LEU A 97 19.47 -1.47 7.08
N TYR A 98 20.68 -1.76 7.57
CA TYR A 98 20.86 -2.74 8.66
C TYR A 98 20.27 -2.27 9.98
N ALA A 99 20.36 -0.98 10.30
CA ALA A 99 19.74 -0.42 11.49
C ALA A 99 18.21 -0.55 11.41
N ALA A 100 17.60 -0.28 10.25
CA ALA A 100 16.18 -0.52 10.02
C ALA A 100 15.81 -2.00 10.19
N VAL A 101 16.56 -2.93 9.59
CA VAL A 101 16.33 -4.37 9.76
C VAL A 101 16.44 -4.80 11.22
N ALA A 102 17.46 -4.30 11.94
CA ALA A 102 17.64 -4.60 13.36
C ALA A 102 16.53 -3.99 14.21
N PHE A 103 16.08 -2.77 13.89
CA PHE A 103 14.96 -2.12 14.56
C PHE A 103 13.68 -2.93 14.38
N TRP A 104 13.36 -3.37 13.16
CA TRP A 104 12.19 -4.21 12.88
C TRP A 104 12.28 -5.60 13.52
N ALA A 105 13.46 -6.21 13.54
CA ALA A 105 13.68 -7.49 14.22
C ALA A 105 13.53 -7.35 15.75
N PHE A 106 13.96 -6.23 16.31
CA PHE A 106 13.76 -5.93 17.72
C PHE A 106 12.30 -5.58 18.01
N TYR A 107 11.63 -4.89 17.06
CA TYR A 107 10.20 -4.57 17.12
C TYR A 107 9.36 -5.83 17.25
N ALA A 108 9.66 -6.83 16.43
CA ALA A 108 9.06 -8.15 16.48
C ALA A 108 9.24 -8.87 17.85
N VAL A 109 10.38 -8.75 18.52
CA VAL A 109 10.62 -9.56 19.74
C VAL A 109 10.03 -8.92 21.01
N MET A 110 9.78 -7.61 20.99
CA MET A 110 9.29 -6.88 22.16
C MET A 110 7.75 -6.82 22.16
N PRO A 111 7.08 -7.41 23.17
CA PRO A 111 5.62 -7.59 23.20
C PRO A 111 4.85 -6.29 23.46
N THR A 112 5.46 -5.34 24.18
CA THR A 112 4.85 -4.05 24.50
C THR A 112 5.86 -2.97 24.21
N TRP A 113 5.56 -2.19 23.18
CA TRP A 113 6.36 -1.04 22.82
C TRP A 113 5.76 0.23 23.42
N PRO A 114 6.59 1.09 24.03
CA PRO A 114 6.17 2.45 24.28
C PRO A 114 5.77 3.12 22.97
N TRP A 115 4.74 3.96 22.99
CA TRP A 115 4.25 4.70 21.82
C TRP A 115 5.37 5.45 21.06
N TRP A 116 6.40 5.95 21.76
CA TRP A 116 7.53 6.66 21.15
C TRP A 116 8.41 5.77 20.26
N ALA A 117 8.26 4.45 20.32
CA ALA A 117 8.95 3.52 19.43
C ALA A 117 8.66 3.77 17.96
N VAL A 118 7.41 4.16 17.65
CA VAL A 118 7.03 4.52 16.27
C VAL A 118 7.82 5.74 15.80
N LEU A 119 8.12 6.69 16.70
CA LEU A 119 8.98 7.83 16.36
C LEU A 119 10.43 7.42 16.06
N LEU A 120 10.95 6.38 16.73
CA LEU A 120 12.25 5.82 16.37
C LEU A 120 12.22 5.13 15.01
N ASP A 121 11.16 4.38 14.68
CA ASP A 121 11.00 3.79 13.34
C ASP A 121 10.99 4.88 12.27
N VAL A 122 10.17 5.92 12.49
CA VAL A 122 10.06 7.08 11.62
C VAL A 122 11.42 7.74 11.41
N LEU A 123 12.21 7.91 12.47
CA LEU A 123 13.54 8.49 12.40
C LEU A 123 14.50 7.61 11.58
N VAL A 124 14.55 6.31 11.89
CA VAL A 124 15.42 5.35 11.19
C VAL A 124 15.06 5.25 9.72
N THR A 125 13.76 5.15 9.41
CA THR A 125 13.26 5.08 8.04
C THR A 125 13.46 6.41 7.30
N SER A 126 13.32 7.57 7.95
CA SER A 126 13.66 8.87 7.37
C SER A 126 15.15 8.96 6.99
N VAL A 127 16.04 8.44 7.84
CA VAL A 127 17.47 8.34 7.52
C VAL A 127 17.70 7.45 6.30
N VAL A 128 17.00 6.32 6.19
CA VAL A 128 17.04 5.47 4.98
C VAL A 128 16.58 6.26 3.75
N VAL A 129 15.45 6.95 3.81
CA VAL A 129 14.90 7.78 2.71
C VAL A 129 15.93 8.83 2.24
N ILE A 130 16.53 9.56 3.18
CA ILE A 130 17.54 10.60 2.89
C ILE A 130 18.78 9.99 2.24
N LEU A 131 19.31 8.91 2.81
CA LEU A 131 20.52 8.26 2.31
C LEU A 131 20.30 7.50 0.99
N PHE A 132 19.05 7.16 0.65
CA PHE A 132 18.71 6.57 -0.64
C PHE A 132 18.69 7.60 -1.78
N HIS A 133 18.45 8.87 -1.46
CA HIS A 133 18.32 9.94 -2.46
C HIS A 133 19.53 10.08 -3.41
N PRO A 134 20.80 10.05 -2.96
CA PRO A 134 21.96 10.07 -3.86
C PRO A 134 21.97 8.92 -4.87
N VAL A 135 21.53 7.73 -4.45
CA VAL A 135 21.47 6.55 -5.32
C VAL A 135 20.33 6.65 -6.32
N LEU A 136 19.19 7.19 -5.89
CA LEU A 136 18.07 7.53 -6.76
C LEU A 136 18.45 8.58 -7.81
N ARG A 137 19.16 9.64 -7.42
CA ARG A 137 19.51 10.77 -8.30
C ARG A 137 20.33 10.34 -9.51
N ARG A 138 21.11 9.26 -9.40
CA ARG A 138 21.92 8.70 -10.49
C ARG A 138 21.06 7.99 -11.55
N ASN A 139 19.96 7.36 -11.15
CA ASN A 139 19.21 6.42 -12.00
C ASN A 139 17.77 6.87 -12.33
N VAL A 140 17.22 7.79 -11.53
CA VAL A 140 15.83 8.21 -11.59
C VAL A 140 15.75 9.74 -11.57
N ARG A 141 15.14 10.29 -12.62
CA ARG A 141 14.97 11.73 -12.82
C ARG A 141 14.15 12.42 -11.72
N HIS A 142 13.31 11.66 -11.04
CA HIS A 142 12.39 12.14 -10.00
C HIS A 142 12.86 11.80 -8.59
N ALA A 143 14.18 11.70 -8.37
CA ALA A 143 14.74 11.42 -7.06
C ALA A 143 14.27 12.39 -5.97
N GLY A 144 14.13 13.69 -6.29
CA GLY A 144 13.59 14.68 -5.34
C GLY A 144 12.12 14.42 -4.96
N LEU A 145 11.32 13.88 -5.89
CA LEU A 145 9.94 13.49 -5.60
C LEU A 145 9.89 12.26 -4.70
N ALA A 146 10.77 11.28 -4.91
CA ALA A 146 10.91 10.14 -4.00
C ALA A 146 11.29 10.60 -2.59
N LEU A 147 12.30 11.47 -2.46
CA LEU A 147 12.72 12.03 -1.17
C LEU A 147 11.58 12.78 -0.47
N GLY A 148 10.90 13.68 -1.19
CA GLY A 148 9.76 14.43 -0.66
C GLY A 148 8.60 13.53 -0.24
N ALA A 149 8.24 12.55 -1.06
CA ALA A 149 7.16 11.60 -0.76
C ALA A 149 7.50 10.72 0.45
N GLY A 150 8.74 10.22 0.54
CA GLY A 150 9.19 9.41 1.67
C GLY A 150 9.20 10.22 2.97
N LEU A 151 9.78 11.42 2.98
CA LEU A 151 9.80 12.27 4.18
C LEU A 151 8.41 12.74 4.58
N LEU A 152 7.55 13.08 3.62
CA LEU A 152 6.16 13.40 3.89
C LEU A 152 5.45 12.22 4.55
N ALA A 153 5.64 11.00 4.03
CA ALA A 153 5.02 9.83 4.61
C ALA A 153 5.46 9.58 6.05
N GLN A 154 6.76 9.63 6.30
CA GLN A 154 7.33 9.46 7.63
C GLN A 154 6.89 10.56 8.61
N GLY A 155 6.85 11.82 8.15
CA GLY A 155 6.31 12.93 8.93
C GLY A 155 4.81 12.78 9.23
N SER A 156 4.03 12.27 8.28
CA SER A 156 2.60 11.98 8.48
C SER A 156 2.39 10.87 9.51
N VAL A 157 3.18 9.78 9.48
CA VAL A 157 3.12 8.72 10.50
C VAL A 157 3.43 9.29 11.89
N ALA A 158 4.54 10.00 12.06
CA ALA A 158 4.88 10.59 13.36
C ALA A 158 3.85 11.60 13.85
N ALA A 159 3.27 12.41 12.96
CA ALA A 159 2.24 13.36 13.33
C ALA A 159 0.98 12.64 13.84
N THR A 160 0.54 11.57 13.15
CA THR A 160 -0.62 10.77 13.58
C THR A 160 -0.39 10.19 14.97
N GLU A 161 0.75 9.55 15.23
CA GLU A 161 1.07 8.96 16.53
C GLU A 161 1.13 9.99 17.65
N VAL A 162 1.77 11.14 17.42
CA VAL A 162 1.85 12.21 18.43
C VAL A 162 0.48 12.79 18.72
N PHE A 163 -0.35 13.00 17.71
CA PHE A 163 -1.70 13.54 17.91
C PHE A 163 -2.63 12.57 18.62
N ASP A 164 -2.49 11.26 18.36
CA ASP A 164 -3.23 10.21 19.04
C ASP A 164 -2.90 10.18 20.54
N VAL A 165 -1.61 10.16 20.89
CA VAL A 165 -1.15 10.16 22.28
C VAL A 165 -1.56 11.43 23.06
N LEU A 166 -1.63 12.57 22.38
CA LEU A 166 -2.05 13.83 22.99
C LEU A 166 -3.58 14.00 23.09
N ASP A 167 -4.37 13.02 22.62
CA ASP A 167 -5.83 13.06 22.51
C ASP A 167 -6.34 14.38 21.89
N TRP A 168 -5.56 14.93 20.95
CA TRP A 168 -5.92 16.20 20.36
C TRP A 168 -7.07 15.93 19.41
N ARG A 169 -8.30 16.38 19.70
CA ARG A 169 -9.48 16.24 18.80
C ARG A 169 -9.29 16.70 17.33
N ALA A 170 -8.20 17.42 17.03
CA ALA A 170 -7.75 17.66 15.66
C ALA A 170 -7.19 16.38 14.96
N ALA A 171 -7.02 15.29 15.69
CA ALA A 171 -6.61 13.94 15.27
C ALA A 171 -7.61 13.32 14.28
N GLU A 172 -8.88 13.76 14.29
CA GLU A 172 -9.81 13.42 13.21
C GLU A 172 -9.38 13.97 11.84
N ARG A 173 -8.60 15.07 11.80
CA ARG A 173 -7.90 15.54 10.58
C ARG A 173 -6.59 14.78 10.37
N ALA A 174 -5.97 14.24 11.42
CA ALA A 174 -4.81 13.35 11.30
C ALA A 174 -5.15 12.02 10.60
N ALA A 175 -6.40 11.56 10.64
CA ALA A 175 -6.86 10.47 9.77
C ALA A 175 -6.63 10.76 8.26
N ALA A 176 -6.73 12.02 7.83
CA ALA A 176 -6.35 12.42 6.46
C ALA A 176 -4.82 12.36 6.23
N LEU A 177 -4.01 12.53 7.29
CA LEU A 177 -2.55 12.32 7.26
C LEU A 177 -2.20 10.83 7.04
N GLY A 178 -3.01 9.90 7.53
CA GLY A 178 -2.86 8.47 7.25
C GLY A 178 -2.91 8.16 5.74
N GLY A 179 -3.82 8.80 5.00
CA GLY A 179 -3.88 8.69 3.54
C GLY A 179 -2.61 9.22 2.85
N PHE A 180 -2.08 10.36 3.31
CA PHE A 180 -0.81 10.89 2.81
C PHE A 180 0.38 9.99 3.14
N ALA A 181 0.40 9.36 4.32
CA ALA A 181 1.42 8.39 4.71
C ALA A 181 1.44 7.17 3.78
N ALA A 182 0.27 6.59 3.51
CA ALA A 182 0.14 5.44 2.61
C ALA A 182 0.59 5.79 1.18
N VAL A 183 0.09 6.90 0.62
CA VAL A 183 0.44 7.33 -0.74
C VAL A 183 1.90 7.71 -0.86
N GLY A 184 2.43 8.46 0.10
CA GLY A 184 3.84 8.85 0.11
C GLY A 184 4.76 7.64 0.20
N THR A 185 4.43 6.65 1.04
CA THR A 185 5.15 5.38 1.16
C THR A 185 5.10 4.58 -0.14
N LEU A 186 3.94 4.50 -0.78
CA LEU A 186 3.79 3.82 -2.07
C LEU A 186 4.62 4.50 -3.17
N VAL A 187 4.52 5.82 -3.31
CA VAL A 187 5.27 6.60 -4.30
C VAL A 187 6.77 6.45 -4.08
N TRP A 188 7.23 6.57 -2.83
CA TRP A 188 8.64 6.36 -2.47
C TRP A 188 9.09 4.94 -2.83
N SER A 189 8.35 3.92 -2.40
CA SER A 189 8.71 2.51 -2.62
C SER A 189 8.78 2.17 -4.11
N VAL A 190 7.80 2.59 -4.91
CA VAL A 190 7.81 2.36 -6.37
C VAL A 190 9.02 3.01 -7.02
N LEU A 191 9.35 4.25 -6.67
CA LEU A 191 10.51 4.95 -7.24
C LEU A 191 11.83 4.30 -6.82
N VAL A 192 11.94 3.85 -5.56
CA VAL A 192 13.08 3.08 -5.07
C VAL A 192 13.23 1.77 -5.85
N LEU A 193 12.16 1.00 -6.02
CA LEU A 193 12.19 -0.27 -6.77
C LEU A 193 12.59 -0.07 -8.23
N VAL A 194 12.07 0.98 -8.89
CA VAL A 194 12.47 1.35 -10.25
C VAL A 194 13.95 1.73 -10.30
N ALA A 195 14.45 2.45 -9.29
CA ALA A 195 15.86 2.79 -9.19
C ALA A 195 16.73 1.55 -9.01
N GLN A 196 16.36 0.65 -8.10
CA GLN A 196 17.07 -0.60 -7.83
C GLN A 196 17.11 -1.48 -9.08
N TRP A 197 15.99 -1.58 -9.79
CA TRP A 197 15.89 -2.32 -11.05
C TRP A 197 16.80 -1.76 -12.14
N ARG A 198 16.93 -0.44 -12.24
CA ARG A 198 17.75 0.24 -13.27
C ARG A 198 19.23 0.27 -12.96
N ASP A 199 19.60 0.41 -11.70
CA ASP A 199 20.98 0.53 -11.25
C ASP A 199 21.77 -0.78 -11.51
N GLY A 200 21.10 -1.94 -11.45
CA GLY A 200 21.68 -3.23 -11.79
C GLY A 200 22.68 -3.78 -10.76
N ARG A 201 22.98 -3.05 -9.67
CA ARG A 201 23.67 -3.60 -8.49
C ARG A 201 22.79 -4.58 -7.72
N TRP A 202 21.48 -4.34 -7.67
CA TRP A 202 20.51 -5.21 -7.00
C TRP A 202 20.07 -6.36 -7.90
N GLY A 203 20.01 -7.55 -7.31
CA GLY A 203 19.47 -8.73 -7.97
C GLY A 203 17.97 -8.61 -8.17
N ARG A 204 17.45 -9.23 -9.24
CA ARG A 204 16.01 -9.26 -9.53
C ARG A 204 15.18 -9.78 -8.36
N ALA A 205 15.69 -10.78 -7.64
CA ALA A 205 15.03 -11.32 -6.46
C ALA A 205 14.80 -10.26 -5.38
N THR A 206 15.77 -9.36 -5.14
CA THR A 206 15.62 -8.28 -4.15
C THR A 206 14.53 -7.31 -4.56
N VAL A 207 14.49 -6.90 -5.83
CA VAL A 207 13.41 -6.04 -6.33
C VAL A 207 12.07 -6.74 -6.22
N TRP A 208 11.98 -8.03 -6.54
CA TRP A 208 10.75 -8.80 -6.38
C TRP A 208 10.29 -8.94 -4.93
N TYR A 209 11.19 -9.06 -3.95
CA TYR A 209 10.80 -9.01 -2.54
C TYR A 209 10.21 -7.66 -2.16
N GLY A 210 10.74 -6.55 -2.69
CA GLY A 210 10.17 -5.23 -2.45
C GLY A 210 8.84 -5.00 -3.19
N VAL A 211 8.66 -5.58 -4.38
CA VAL A 211 7.33 -5.60 -5.03
C VAL A 211 6.35 -6.44 -4.23
N ALA A 212 6.78 -7.62 -3.76
CA ALA A 212 5.95 -8.49 -2.94
C ALA A 212 5.58 -7.84 -1.61
N SER A 213 6.47 -7.07 -0.97
CA SER A 213 6.13 -6.34 0.25
C SER A 213 5.10 -5.23 0.06
N LEU A 214 4.95 -4.72 -1.16
CA LEU A 214 3.88 -3.77 -1.50
C LEU A 214 2.56 -4.49 -1.81
N VAL A 215 2.62 -5.57 -2.59
CA VAL A 215 1.41 -6.22 -3.12
C VAL A 215 0.82 -7.25 -2.15
N ALA A 216 1.64 -7.93 -1.35
CA ALA A 216 1.18 -9.00 -0.49
C ALA A 216 0.19 -8.53 0.60
N PRO A 217 0.42 -7.40 1.32
CA PRO A 217 -0.57 -6.92 2.29
C PRO A 217 -1.94 -6.68 1.66
N ASP A 218 -1.99 -6.01 0.50
CA ASP A 218 -3.24 -5.75 -0.23
C ASP A 218 -3.89 -7.04 -0.73
N ALA A 219 -3.09 -7.98 -1.26
CA ALA A 219 -3.58 -9.26 -1.75
C ALA A 219 -4.15 -10.12 -0.62
N LEU A 220 -3.50 -10.11 0.55
CA LEU A 220 -4.02 -10.76 1.75
C LEU A 220 -5.30 -10.07 2.18
N LEU A 221 -5.33 -8.75 2.31
CA LEU A 221 -6.55 -8.01 2.68
C LEU A 221 -7.74 -8.35 1.77
N LEU A 222 -7.52 -8.47 0.46
CA LEU A 222 -8.54 -8.91 -0.50
C LEU A 222 -8.94 -10.38 -0.30
N GLY A 223 -7.98 -11.25 0.04
CA GLY A 223 -8.21 -12.65 0.40
C GLY A 223 -9.03 -12.84 1.67
N ARG A 224 -9.17 -11.81 2.51
CA ARG A 224 -10.06 -11.84 3.69
C ARG A 224 -11.55 -11.83 3.33
N ILE A 225 -11.91 -11.28 2.17
CA ILE A 225 -13.31 -11.10 1.75
C ILE A 225 -14.11 -12.41 1.77
N PRO A 226 -13.65 -13.53 1.18
CA PRO A 226 -14.39 -14.79 1.27
C PRO A 226 -14.46 -15.38 2.68
N LEU A 227 -13.69 -14.86 3.64
CA LEU A 227 -13.67 -15.29 5.04
C LEU A 227 -14.58 -14.42 5.93
N SER A 228 -15.24 -13.39 5.38
CA SER A 228 -16.21 -12.61 6.14
C SER A 228 -17.44 -13.48 6.44
N GLY A 229 -17.55 -13.93 7.69
CA GLY A 229 -18.60 -14.86 8.14
C GLY A 229 -18.07 -16.01 9.01
N THR A 230 -16.75 -16.25 9.02
CA THR A 230 -16.10 -17.30 9.82
C THR A 230 -15.50 -16.80 11.14
N GLY A 231 -16.04 -15.71 11.72
CA GLY A 231 -15.72 -15.19 13.07
C GLY A 231 -14.22 -15.19 13.42
N ASP A 232 -13.81 -16.15 14.24
CA ASP A 232 -12.43 -16.32 14.72
C ASP A 232 -11.38 -16.35 13.61
N LEU A 233 -11.66 -17.02 12.48
CA LEU A 233 -10.72 -17.14 11.37
C LEU A 233 -10.45 -15.77 10.72
N TYR A 234 -11.45 -14.89 10.73
CA TYR A 234 -11.34 -13.56 10.15
C TYR A 234 -10.36 -12.70 10.94
N ASN A 235 -10.44 -12.70 12.28
CA ASN A 235 -9.53 -11.95 13.15
C ASN A 235 -8.08 -12.43 12.99
N VAL A 236 -7.87 -13.75 13.04
CA VAL A 236 -6.55 -14.37 12.82
C VAL A 236 -5.95 -13.94 11.48
N TYR A 237 -6.76 -13.97 10.44
CA TYR A 237 -6.31 -13.64 9.10
C TYR A 237 -5.97 -12.15 8.96
N ASP A 238 -6.77 -11.26 9.56
CA ASP A 238 -6.52 -9.82 9.57
C ASP A 238 -5.19 -9.50 10.25
N GLU A 239 -4.93 -10.08 11.42
CA GLU A 239 -3.64 -9.91 12.10
C GLU A 239 -2.49 -10.58 11.35
N ALA A 240 -2.71 -11.74 10.71
CA ALA A 240 -1.71 -12.40 9.88
C ALA A 240 -1.27 -11.58 8.66
N THR A 241 -2.07 -10.61 8.21
CA THR A 241 -1.63 -9.67 7.16
C THR A 241 -0.41 -8.86 7.58
N SER A 242 -0.23 -8.60 8.88
CA SER A 242 0.95 -7.91 9.43
C SER A 242 2.24 -8.69 9.17
N ALA A 243 2.18 -10.02 9.07
CA ALA A 243 3.34 -10.86 8.78
C ALA A 243 3.92 -10.58 7.38
N ALA A 244 3.15 -9.99 6.45
CA ALA A 244 3.68 -9.53 5.17
C ALA A 244 4.80 -8.48 5.34
N SER A 245 4.88 -7.80 6.48
CA SER A 245 5.99 -6.89 6.84
C SER A 245 7.35 -7.60 6.85
N ALA A 246 7.38 -8.93 7.06
CA ALA A 246 8.59 -9.73 6.92
C ALA A 246 9.20 -9.63 5.52
N LEU A 247 8.39 -9.47 4.46
CA LEU A 247 8.88 -9.26 3.09
C LEU A 247 9.61 -7.92 2.95
N PHE A 248 9.12 -6.88 3.62
CA PHE A 248 9.78 -5.58 3.67
C PHE A 248 11.14 -5.68 4.36
N VAL A 249 11.22 -6.39 5.50
CA VAL A 249 12.48 -6.66 6.21
C VAL A 249 13.47 -7.44 5.33
N ILE A 250 12.99 -8.47 4.61
CA ILE A 250 13.81 -9.21 3.63
C ILE A 250 14.33 -8.27 2.55
N TRP A 251 13.46 -7.42 2.00
CA TRP A 251 13.84 -6.45 0.98
C TRP A 251 14.91 -5.48 1.48
N LEU A 252 14.77 -4.91 2.69
CA LEU A 252 15.78 -4.03 3.29
C LEU A 252 17.12 -4.76 3.51
N ALA A 253 17.08 -5.95 4.11
CA ALA A 253 18.27 -6.74 4.39
C ALA A 253 19.02 -7.11 3.11
N ARG A 254 18.30 -7.57 2.08
CA ARG A 254 18.89 -7.88 0.78
C ARG A 254 19.40 -6.65 0.06
N SER A 255 18.67 -5.52 0.16
CA SER A 255 19.12 -4.24 -0.37
C SER A 255 20.44 -3.82 0.26
N ALA A 256 20.62 -4.00 1.57
CA ALA A 256 21.86 -3.73 2.29
C ALA A 256 23.01 -4.65 1.84
N HIS A 257 22.73 -5.95 1.67
CA HIS A 257 23.69 -6.93 1.18
C HIS A 257 24.20 -6.58 -0.23
N GLU A 258 23.29 -6.23 -1.15
CA GLU A 258 23.61 -6.05 -2.56
C GLU A 258 24.12 -4.63 -2.90
N LEU A 259 23.94 -3.65 -2.00
CA LEU A 259 24.34 -2.25 -2.22
C LEU A 259 25.86 -2.08 -2.49
N GLY A 260 26.69 -2.97 -1.95
CA GLY A 260 28.13 -3.01 -2.24
C GLY A 260 28.51 -3.95 -3.39
N GLY A 261 27.59 -4.36 -4.27
CA GLY A 261 27.95 -5.07 -5.48
C GLY A 261 28.58 -4.12 -6.50
N ALA A 262 29.55 -4.60 -7.30
CA ALA A 262 29.82 -3.95 -8.57
C ALA A 262 28.56 -4.03 -9.45
N PRO A 263 28.18 -2.98 -10.20
CA PRO A 263 27.07 -3.04 -11.13
C PRO A 263 27.25 -4.26 -12.06
N SER A 264 26.21 -5.07 -12.21
CA SER A 264 26.29 -6.36 -12.90
C SER A 264 26.46 -6.26 -14.43
N GLY A 265 26.66 -5.06 -14.97
CA GLY A 265 26.82 -4.80 -16.40
C GLY A 265 27.04 -3.32 -16.71
N LEU A 266 27.34 -3.02 -17.98
CA LEU A 266 27.33 -1.67 -18.54
C LEU A 266 25.97 -1.03 -18.19
N ALA A 267 25.99 -0.09 -17.25
CA ALA A 267 24.80 0.68 -16.90
C ALA A 267 24.18 1.20 -18.20
N PRO A 268 22.89 0.94 -18.48
CA PRO A 268 22.24 1.49 -19.66
C PRO A 268 22.48 2.99 -19.67
N TYR A 269 23.15 3.48 -20.72
CA TYR A 269 23.37 4.91 -20.90
C TYR A 269 22.00 5.60 -20.80
N VAL A 270 21.80 6.38 -19.74
CA VAL A 270 20.61 7.21 -19.61
C VAL A 270 20.92 8.49 -20.36
N PRO A 271 20.35 8.72 -21.56
CA PRO A 271 20.59 9.96 -22.28
C PRO A 271 20.19 11.17 -21.41
N PRO A 272 20.91 12.30 -21.56
CA PRO A 272 20.60 13.52 -20.82
C PRO A 272 19.14 13.86 -20.97
N ALA A 273 18.54 14.18 -19.83
CA ALA A 273 17.11 14.12 -19.70
C ALA A 273 16.42 15.25 -20.48
N ASP A 274 15.87 14.94 -21.66
CA ASP A 274 15.09 15.88 -22.45
C ASP A 274 14.01 16.50 -21.56
N ARG A 275 14.00 17.81 -21.35
CA ARG A 275 13.00 18.54 -20.53
C ARG A 275 11.56 18.13 -20.90
N ARG A 276 11.33 17.74 -22.15
CA ARG A 276 10.03 17.23 -22.63
C ARG A 276 9.62 15.91 -21.97
N ALA A 277 10.56 15.03 -21.66
CA ALA A 277 10.28 13.74 -21.02
C ALA A 277 9.88 13.88 -19.54
N THR A 278 10.44 14.82 -18.75
CA THR A 278 9.90 15.04 -17.39
C THR A 278 8.58 15.73 -17.43
N LEU A 279 8.37 16.71 -18.32
CA LEU A 279 7.06 17.33 -18.44
C LEU A 279 5.99 16.28 -18.78
N MET A 280 6.35 15.27 -19.58
CA MET A 280 5.47 14.13 -19.83
C MET A 280 5.26 13.25 -18.59
N VAL A 281 6.30 12.88 -17.83
CA VAL A 281 6.11 12.03 -16.64
C VAL A 281 5.39 12.77 -15.53
N VAL A 282 5.70 14.05 -15.31
CA VAL A 282 4.98 14.93 -14.37
C VAL A 282 3.52 15.00 -14.77
N ALA A 283 3.19 15.32 -16.03
CA ALA A 283 1.79 15.36 -16.47
C ALA A 283 1.05 14.02 -16.28
N ARG A 284 1.73 12.88 -16.44
CA ARG A 284 1.15 11.54 -16.22
C ARG A 284 0.89 11.27 -14.74
N LEU A 285 1.85 11.60 -13.89
CA LEU A 285 1.71 11.49 -12.43
C LEU A 285 0.65 12.47 -11.93
N THR A 286 0.59 13.70 -12.45
CA THR A 286 -0.45 14.67 -12.11
C THR A 286 -1.83 14.17 -12.54
N ALA A 287 -1.99 13.55 -13.71
CA ALA A 287 -3.28 12.98 -14.12
C ALA A 287 -3.73 11.85 -13.17
N CYS A 288 -2.82 10.96 -12.77
CA CYS A 288 -3.13 9.89 -11.82
C CYS A 288 -3.41 10.45 -10.41
N LEU A 289 -2.60 11.41 -9.96
CA LEU A 289 -2.72 12.04 -8.65
C LEU A 289 -4.03 12.84 -8.55
N VAL A 290 -4.41 13.54 -9.61
CA VAL A 290 -5.72 14.21 -9.71
C VAL A 290 -6.81 13.16 -9.53
N LEU A 291 -6.84 12.08 -10.31
CA LEU A 291 -7.86 11.04 -10.14
C LEU A 291 -7.90 10.42 -8.73
N LEU A 292 -6.75 10.33 -8.05
CA LEU A 292 -6.62 9.78 -6.69
C LEU A 292 -6.90 10.79 -5.57
N LEU A 293 -6.87 12.09 -5.84
CA LEU A 293 -6.97 13.16 -4.82
C LEU A 293 -8.30 13.11 -4.02
N PRO A 294 -9.46 12.84 -4.62
CA PRO A 294 -10.73 12.84 -3.89
C PRO A 294 -10.97 11.69 -2.91
N PRO A 295 -10.69 10.42 -3.23
CA PRO A 295 -10.79 9.36 -2.22
C PRO A 295 -9.74 9.52 -1.11
N LEU A 296 -8.64 10.26 -1.37
CA LEU A 296 -7.68 10.63 -0.33
C LEU A 296 -8.16 11.80 0.54
N ALA A 297 -8.94 12.73 -0.04
CA ALA A 297 -9.46 13.90 0.66
C ALA A 297 -10.77 13.61 1.44
N ASN A 298 -11.52 12.58 1.06
CA ASN A 298 -12.80 12.24 1.69
C ASN A 298 -12.77 10.88 2.38
N LYS A 299 -13.22 10.87 3.64
CA LYS A 299 -13.34 9.68 4.51
C LYS A 299 -14.31 8.61 3.97
N HIS A 300 -15.07 8.92 2.92
CA HIS A 300 -16.00 8.00 2.26
C HIS A 300 -15.74 8.02 0.75
N PRO A 301 -15.11 6.97 0.17
CA PRO A 301 -14.86 6.87 -1.28
C PRO A 301 -16.13 6.54 -2.10
N ALA A 302 -17.32 6.73 -1.52
CA ALA A 302 -18.60 6.40 -2.12
C ALA A 302 -18.96 7.44 -3.18
N TRP A 303 -18.98 7.01 -4.44
CA TRP A 303 -18.94 7.92 -5.59
C TRP A 303 -20.17 7.82 -6.51
N ILE A 304 -20.87 6.67 -6.57
CA ILE A 304 -22.02 6.51 -7.50
C ILE A 304 -23.18 5.69 -6.92
N SER A 305 -22.96 4.75 -6.00
CA SER A 305 -24.10 3.93 -5.59
C SER A 305 -25.02 4.73 -4.68
N PRO A 306 -26.32 4.88 -5.01
CA PRO A 306 -27.28 5.34 -4.02
C PRO A 306 -27.12 4.46 -2.78
N HIS A 307 -27.08 5.05 -1.59
CA HIS A 307 -27.34 4.35 -0.35
C HIS A 307 -28.78 3.84 -0.35
N VAL A 308 -29.10 2.87 -1.21
CA VAL A 308 -30.03 1.83 -0.78
C VAL A 308 -29.21 1.06 0.22
N SER A 309 -29.37 1.41 1.51
CA SER A 309 -28.83 0.60 2.60
C SER A 309 -29.12 -0.86 2.22
N ILE A 310 -28.11 -1.71 2.13
CA ILE A 310 -28.31 -3.12 1.76
C ILE A 310 -29.28 -3.79 2.75
N GLU A 311 -29.34 -3.27 3.98
CA GLU A 311 -30.34 -3.55 5.01
C GLU A 311 -31.81 -3.27 4.60
N ARG A 312 -32.05 -2.50 3.53
CA ARG A 312 -33.37 -2.14 2.98
C ARG A 312 -33.70 -2.88 1.69
N LEU A 313 -32.80 -3.72 1.17
CA LEU A 313 -33.15 -4.65 0.10
C LEU A 313 -34.10 -5.71 0.70
N PRO A 314 -35.12 -6.18 -0.06
CA PRO A 314 -35.98 -7.27 0.39
C PRO A 314 -35.13 -8.44 0.90
N PRO A 315 -35.51 -9.14 1.98
CA PRO A 315 -34.67 -10.13 2.66
C PRO A 315 -34.09 -11.20 1.71
N VAL A 316 -34.81 -11.53 0.63
CA VAL A 316 -34.36 -12.48 -0.41
C VAL A 316 -33.13 -11.98 -1.20
N VAL A 317 -32.96 -10.68 -1.38
CA VAL A 317 -31.78 -10.06 -2.01
C VAL A 317 -30.78 -9.58 -0.96
N GLY A 318 -31.27 -9.17 0.22
CA GLY A 318 -30.47 -8.78 1.38
C GLY A 318 -29.59 -9.90 1.93
N ASP A 319 -30.01 -11.17 1.88
CA ASP A 319 -29.17 -12.29 2.33
C ASP A 319 -28.05 -12.62 1.33
N VAL A 320 -28.28 -12.45 0.03
CA VAL A 320 -27.28 -12.72 -1.02
C VAL A 320 -26.30 -11.56 -1.19
N VAL A 321 -26.79 -10.32 -1.08
CA VAL A 321 -25.99 -9.09 -1.24
C VAL A 321 -25.45 -8.59 0.10
N GLY A 322 -26.11 -8.86 1.23
CA GLY A 322 -25.60 -8.59 2.59
C GLY A 322 -24.47 -9.52 3.01
N ALA A 323 -24.37 -10.70 2.40
CA ALA A 323 -23.19 -11.56 2.49
C ALA A 323 -21.97 -10.97 1.76
N VAL A 324 -22.18 -10.06 0.80
CA VAL A 324 -21.11 -9.30 0.19
C VAL A 324 -20.74 -8.18 1.15
N SER A 325 -19.65 -8.35 1.90
CA SER A 325 -19.27 -7.39 2.94
C SER A 325 -19.30 -5.94 2.40
N PRO A 326 -19.76 -4.95 3.20
CA PRO A 326 -19.65 -3.53 2.85
C PRO A 326 -18.25 -3.14 2.36
N ALA A 327 -17.22 -3.84 2.85
CA ALA A 327 -15.84 -3.73 2.40
C ALA A 327 -15.61 -4.18 0.95
N PHE A 328 -16.26 -5.23 0.44
CA PHE A 328 -16.19 -5.61 -0.98
C PHE A 328 -16.86 -4.57 -1.88
N TRP A 329 -18.00 -4.04 -1.45
CA TRP A 329 -18.67 -2.97 -2.20
C TRP A 329 -17.81 -1.71 -2.23
N HIS A 330 -17.23 -1.32 -1.09
CA HIS A 330 -16.26 -0.22 -1.02
C HIS A 330 -15.00 -0.48 -1.85
N ALA A 331 -14.45 -1.70 -1.83
CA ALA A 331 -13.30 -2.08 -2.65
C ALA A 331 -13.64 -2.04 -4.14
N SER A 332 -14.83 -2.48 -4.53
CA SER A 332 -15.32 -2.42 -5.91
C SER A 332 -15.55 -0.98 -6.35
N GLU A 333 -16.08 -0.12 -5.49
CA GLU A 333 -16.24 1.31 -5.78
C GLU A 333 -14.88 2.03 -5.91
N LEU A 334 -13.93 1.76 -5.02
CA LEU A 334 -12.55 2.24 -5.12
C LEU A 334 -11.86 1.75 -6.39
N PHE A 335 -12.03 0.47 -6.72
CA PHE A 335 -11.38 -0.17 -7.85
C PHE A 335 -12.00 0.23 -9.19
N VAL A 336 -13.33 0.23 -9.31
CA VAL A 336 -14.04 0.60 -10.55
C VAL A 336 -14.02 2.12 -10.75
N GLY A 337 -14.10 2.90 -9.67
CA GLY A 337 -14.24 4.36 -9.77
C GLY A 337 -12.96 5.15 -9.86
N VAL A 338 -11.90 4.73 -9.16
CA VAL A 338 -10.71 5.57 -8.98
C VAL A 338 -9.44 4.84 -9.42
N GLY A 339 -9.24 3.61 -8.95
CA GLY A 339 -8.08 2.80 -9.27
C GLY A 339 -8.06 2.34 -10.73
N GLY A 340 -9.19 1.84 -11.23
CA GLY A 340 -9.35 1.24 -12.54
C GLY A 340 -9.14 2.23 -13.67
N LEU A 341 -9.70 3.44 -13.55
CA LEU A 341 -9.48 4.52 -14.52
C LEU A 341 -8.03 5.01 -14.50
N SER A 342 -7.41 5.13 -13.32
CA SER A 342 -6.00 5.51 -13.19
C SER A 342 -5.07 4.49 -13.86
N VAL A 343 -5.33 3.19 -13.65
CA VAL A 343 -4.62 2.09 -14.31
C VAL A 343 -4.87 2.09 -15.81
N LEU A 344 -6.12 2.27 -16.26
CA LEU A 344 -6.47 2.36 -17.68
C LEU A 344 -5.73 3.51 -18.37
N VAL A 345 -5.64 4.67 -17.73
CA VAL A 345 -4.87 5.83 -18.22
C VAL A 345 -3.38 5.49 -18.30
N LEU A 346 -2.80 4.88 -17.26
CA LEU A 346 -1.40 4.44 -17.26
C LEU A 346 -1.10 3.43 -18.37
N VAL A 347 -1.99 2.46 -18.59
CA VAL A 347 -1.84 1.45 -19.65
C VAL A 347 -2.01 2.08 -21.03
N ALA A 348 -3.01 2.95 -21.22
CA ALA A 348 -3.24 3.68 -22.46
C ALA A 348 -2.05 4.57 -22.86
N LEU A 349 -1.29 5.09 -21.89
CA LEU A 349 -0.06 5.85 -22.14
C LEU A 349 1.07 4.99 -22.71
N HIS A 350 1.05 3.67 -22.49
CA HIS A 350 2.08 2.74 -22.95
C HIS A 350 1.63 1.89 -24.14
N ARG A 351 0.35 1.52 -24.23
CA ARG A 351 -0.21 0.67 -25.27
C ARG A 351 -1.26 1.40 -26.10
N ARG A 352 -0.97 1.57 -27.39
CA ARG A 352 -1.86 2.26 -28.35
C ARG A 352 -3.25 1.61 -28.42
N ALA A 353 -3.33 0.29 -28.30
CA ALA A 353 -4.59 -0.46 -28.35
C ALA A 353 -5.57 -0.11 -27.22
N VAL A 354 -5.06 0.34 -26.06
CA VAL A 354 -5.86 0.60 -24.86
C VAL A 354 -6.30 2.07 -24.77
N PHE A 355 -5.81 2.94 -25.67
CA PHE A 355 -6.15 4.36 -25.67
C PHE A 355 -7.65 4.61 -25.77
N TRP A 356 -8.33 3.95 -26.70
CA TRP A 356 -9.76 4.17 -26.91
C TRP A 356 -10.59 3.65 -25.74
N ALA A 357 -10.20 2.52 -25.15
CA ALA A 357 -10.84 2.01 -23.93
C ALA A 357 -10.70 2.99 -22.76
N ALA A 358 -9.52 3.59 -22.55
CA ALA A 358 -9.32 4.59 -21.50
C ALA A 358 -10.10 5.88 -21.75
N MET A 359 -10.10 6.38 -22.99
CA MET A 359 -10.90 7.56 -23.35
C MET A 359 -12.40 7.31 -23.17
N SER A 360 -12.90 6.15 -23.61
CA SER A 360 -14.30 5.77 -23.42
C SER A 360 -14.66 5.64 -21.94
N GLY A 361 -13.80 5.01 -21.13
CA GLY A 361 -13.98 4.94 -19.68
C GLY A 361 -14.06 6.32 -19.03
N LEU A 362 -13.10 7.21 -19.33
CA LEU A 362 -13.09 8.58 -18.80
C LEU A 362 -14.33 9.39 -19.22
N PHE A 363 -14.77 9.28 -20.47
CA PHE A 363 -15.97 9.99 -20.95
C PHE A 363 -17.27 9.42 -20.38
N LEU A 364 -17.40 8.10 -20.28
CA LEU A 364 -18.57 7.46 -19.67
C LEU A 364 -18.68 7.85 -18.19
N THR A 365 -17.56 7.87 -17.47
CA THR A 365 -17.54 8.31 -16.07
C THR A 365 -17.87 9.80 -15.93
N ALA A 366 -17.33 10.66 -16.79
CA ALA A 366 -17.68 12.08 -16.81
C ALA A 366 -19.17 12.33 -17.13
N LEU A 367 -19.73 11.60 -18.10
CA LEU A 367 -21.15 11.66 -18.44
C LEU A 367 -22.03 11.15 -17.30
N GLY A 368 -21.61 10.08 -16.61
CA GLY A 368 -22.30 9.58 -15.41
C GLY A 368 -22.35 10.63 -14.30
N GLY A 369 -21.23 11.31 -14.04
CA GLY A 369 -21.18 12.41 -13.07
C GLY A 369 -22.09 13.59 -13.45
N LEU A 370 -22.12 14.00 -14.72
CA LEU A 370 -22.97 15.08 -15.21
C LEU A 370 -24.47 14.70 -15.19
N ALA A 371 -24.79 13.45 -15.57
CA ALA A 371 -26.15 12.93 -15.53
C ALA A 371 -26.68 12.90 -14.09
N ALA A 372 -25.86 12.51 -13.11
CA ALA A 372 -26.22 12.56 -11.70
C ALA A 372 -26.59 13.98 -11.25
N VAL A 373 -25.80 14.99 -11.60
CA VAL A 373 -26.06 16.39 -11.24
C VAL A 373 -27.34 16.90 -11.89
N THR A 374 -27.53 16.65 -13.19
CA THR A 374 -28.72 17.11 -13.93
C THR A 374 -30.01 16.39 -13.52
N LEU A 375 -29.94 15.13 -13.08
CA LEU A 375 -31.07 14.39 -12.51
C LEU A 375 -31.51 14.97 -11.16
N VAL A 376 -30.55 15.36 -10.32
CA VAL A 376 -30.82 16.04 -9.04
C VAL A 376 -31.42 17.42 -9.28
N ASP A 377 -30.89 18.18 -10.25
CA ASP A 377 -31.37 19.54 -10.57
C ASP A 377 -32.78 19.54 -11.19
N ARG A 378 -33.06 18.62 -12.13
CA ARG A 378 -34.36 18.58 -12.84
C ARG A 378 -35.54 18.05 -12.01
N ARG A 379 -35.28 17.20 -11.01
CA ARG A 379 -36.34 16.62 -10.18
C ARG A 379 -36.65 17.44 -8.93
N GLY A 380 -35.83 18.47 -8.64
CA GLY A 380 -35.84 19.08 -7.31
C GLY A 380 -35.57 18.04 -6.21
N PRO A 381 -35.70 18.41 -4.93
CA PRO A 381 -35.68 17.43 -3.83
C PRO A 381 -36.80 16.38 -3.91
N ASP A 382 -37.78 16.56 -4.80
CA ASP A 382 -38.89 15.65 -5.05
C ASP A 382 -38.48 14.52 -6.02
N LEU A 383 -37.53 13.69 -5.57
CA LEU A 383 -37.32 12.37 -6.16
C LEU A 383 -38.63 11.55 -6.05
N PRO A 384 -38.97 10.71 -7.05
CA PRO A 384 -40.21 9.93 -7.04
C PRO A 384 -40.36 9.21 -5.70
N GLY A 385 -41.53 9.40 -5.07
CA GLY A 385 -41.85 9.23 -3.64
C GLY A 385 -41.63 7.86 -2.97
N GLY A 386 -40.65 7.08 -3.41
CA GLY A 386 -40.06 5.96 -2.68
C GLY A 386 -38.58 6.18 -2.30
N TRP A 387 -37.98 7.31 -2.69
CA TRP A 387 -36.59 7.66 -2.37
C TRP A 387 -36.46 8.78 -1.33
N VAL A 388 -37.56 9.47 -1.03
CA VAL A 388 -37.63 10.41 0.09
C VAL A 388 -37.94 9.61 1.35
N LEU A 389 -36.99 9.63 2.29
CA LEU A 389 -37.05 9.06 3.63
C LEU A 389 -38.16 9.72 4.48
N SER A 390 -39.42 9.41 4.21
CA SER A 390 -40.51 9.70 5.14
C SER A 390 -40.87 8.41 5.87
N ARG A 391 -40.11 8.09 6.92
CA ARG A 391 -40.73 7.40 8.07
C ARG A 391 -41.45 8.50 8.85
N PRO A 392 -42.78 8.44 9.05
CA PRO A 392 -43.52 9.50 9.74
C PRO A 392 -43.10 9.71 11.21
N ASP A 393 -42.32 8.79 11.79
CA ASP A 393 -42.16 8.70 13.24
C ASP A 393 -40.73 8.94 13.77
N ASP A 394 -39.71 9.11 12.91
CA ASP A 394 -38.33 9.38 13.36
C ASP A 394 -38.04 10.89 13.31
N VAL A 395 -38.07 11.54 14.47
CA VAL A 395 -37.88 12.99 14.71
C VAL A 395 -36.46 13.49 14.34
N ASP A 396 -35.56 12.60 13.92
CA ASP A 396 -34.18 12.93 13.54
C ASP A 396 -34.01 13.24 12.05
N LEU A 397 -34.85 14.13 11.51
CA LEU A 397 -34.67 14.73 10.18
C LEU A 397 -33.28 15.43 10.05
N TYR A 398 -32.72 15.87 11.18
CA TYR A 398 -31.37 16.42 11.28
C TYR A 398 -30.25 15.38 11.03
N GLY A 399 -30.48 14.10 11.32
CA GLY A 399 -29.49 13.04 11.05
C GLY A 399 -29.30 12.77 9.55
N VAL A 400 -30.37 12.89 8.76
CA VAL A 400 -30.32 12.72 7.31
C VAL A 400 -29.61 13.89 6.63
N ILE A 401 -29.90 15.13 7.05
CA ILE A 401 -29.18 16.32 6.57
C ILE A 401 -27.70 16.25 6.97
N ALA A 402 -27.39 15.78 8.18
CA ALA A 402 -26.02 15.57 8.64
C ALA A 402 -25.25 14.51 7.84
N THR A 403 -25.95 13.56 7.20
CA THR A 403 -25.34 12.52 6.36
C THR A 403 -25.01 13.06 4.96
N PHE A 404 -25.85 13.96 4.42
CA PHE A 404 -25.61 14.68 3.16
C PHE A 404 -24.69 15.91 3.30
N SER A 405 -24.56 16.47 4.51
CA SER A 405 -23.67 17.61 4.79
C SER A 405 -22.22 17.21 5.09
N ARG A 406 -21.89 15.92 5.10
CA ARG A 406 -20.50 15.47 5.12
C ARG A 406 -19.85 15.84 3.80
N PRO A 407 -18.58 16.27 3.78
CA PRO A 407 -17.89 16.64 2.55
C PRO A 407 -17.85 15.39 1.64
N THR A 408 -18.76 15.34 0.69
CA THR A 408 -18.76 14.36 -0.39
C THR A 408 -18.06 15.01 -1.58
N VAL A 409 -17.33 14.22 -2.36
CA VAL A 409 -16.65 14.77 -3.52
C VAL A 409 -17.75 15.15 -4.48
N SER A 410 -17.85 16.43 -4.84
CA SER A 410 -18.88 16.85 -5.80
C SER A 410 -18.74 16.01 -7.09
N PRO A 411 -19.84 15.43 -7.61
CA PRO A 411 -19.82 14.73 -8.90
C PRO A 411 -19.24 15.59 -10.04
N LEU A 412 -19.35 16.93 -9.93
CA LEU A 412 -18.74 17.89 -10.85
C LEU A 412 -17.22 17.86 -10.81
N TRP A 413 -16.62 17.65 -9.64
CA TRP A 413 -15.17 17.53 -9.49
C TRP A 413 -14.66 16.28 -10.22
N PHE A 414 -15.32 15.13 -10.05
CA PHE A 414 -14.95 13.88 -10.75
C PHE A 414 -15.10 14.00 -12.25
N THR A 415 -16.19 14.64 -12.68
CA THR A 415 -16.41 15.00 -14.09
C THR A 415 -15.25 15.84 -14.62
N ALA A 416 -14.85 16.88 -13.88
CA ALA A 416 -13.70 17.70 -14.24
C ALA A 416 -12.39 16.91 -14.27
N ALA A 417 -12.11 16.06 -13.28
CA ALA A 417 -10.90 15.24 -13.24
C ALA A 417 -10.82 14.22 -14.38
N CYS A 418 -11.94 13.59 -14.75
CA CYS A 418 -12.02 12.69 -15.89
C CYS A 418 -11.79 13.44 -17.20
N LEU A 419 -12.40 14.61 -17.38
CA LEU A 419 -12.22 15.46 -18.56
C LEU A 419 -10.78 15.99 -18.68
N VAL A 420 -10.17 16.41 -17.56
CA VAL A 420 -8.76 16.84 -17.52
C VAL A 420 -7.84 15.67 -17.86
N SER A 421 -8.09 14.49 -17.30
CA SER A 421 -7.32 13.28 -17.61
C SER A 421 -7.46 12.87 -19.08
N ALA A 422 -8.66 12.99 -19.65
CA ALA A 422 -8.94 12.73 -21.06
C ALA A 422 -8.22 13.74 -21.97
N ALA A 423 -8.26 15.03 -21.64
CA ALA A 423 -7.56 16.08 -22.36
C ALA A 423 -6.03 15.90 -22.32
N LEU A 424 -5.48 15.54 -21.15
CA LEU A 424 -4.06 15.23 -20.99
C LEU A 424 -3.68 14.00 -21.83
N LEU A 425 -4.46 12.92 -21.77
CA LEU A 425 -4.23 11.70 -22.55
C LEU A 425 -4.29 11.98 -24.07
N TRP A 426 -5.26 12.78 -24.52
CA TRP A 426 -5.41 13.22 -25.91
C TRP A 426 -4.22 14.07 -26.38
N SER A 427 -3.80 15.05 -25.58
CA SER A 427 -2.67 15.92 -25.91
C SER A 427 -1.36 15.14 -26.07
N GLN A 428 -1.15 14.12 -25.25
CA GLN A 428 0.01 13.21 -25.33
C GLN A 428 0.00 12.43 -26.64
N ARG A 429 -1.18 11.95 -27.08
CA ARG A 429 -1.32 11.24 -28.35
C ARG A 429 -1.01 12.15 -29.54
N HIS A 430 -1.54 13.37 -29.56
CA HIS A 430 -1.27 14.33 -30.64
C HIS A 430 0.22 14.69 -30.75
N ARG A 431 0.91 14.88 -29.62
CA ARG A 431 2.34 15.18 -29.61
C ARG A 431 3.19 14.05 -30.19
N ARG A 432 2.79 12.79 -30.02
CA ARG A 432 3.46 11.62 -30.62
C ARG A 432 3.25 11.51 -32.13
N LEU A 433 2.12 11.99 -32.64
CA LEU A 433 1.83 12.02 -34.07
C LEU A 433 2.56 13.18 -34.78
N ALA A 434 2.77 14.29 -34.07
CA ALA A 434 3.44 15.48 -34.60
C ALA A 434 4.97 15.41 -34.59
N THR A 435 5.58 14.38 -33.98
CA THR A 435 7.03 14.16 -34.06
C THR A 435 7.31 13.35 -35.33
N PRO A 436 7.80 13.97 -36.42
CA PRO A 436 8.14 13.22 -37.62
C PRO A 436 9.18 12.17 -37.24
N CYS A 437 8.89 10.91 -37.56
CA CYS A 437 9.90 9.87 -37.53
C CYS A 437 10.97 10.26 -38.56
N ASN A 438 12.04 10.92 -38.11
CA ASN A 438 13.31 10.89 -38.82
C ASN A 438 13.77 9.42 -38.78
N ARG A 439 13.27 8.64 -39.73
CA ARG A 439 13.85 7.35 -40.11
C ARG A 439 15.13 7.70 -40.86
N MET A 440 16.25 7.65 -40.15
CA MET A 440 17.55 7.38 -40.74
C MET A 440 17.74 5.87 -40.81
#